data_AF-A0A127BAV1-F1
#
_entry.id   AF-A0A127BAV1-F1
#
_cell.length_a   1.000
_cell.length_b   1.000
_cell.length_c   1.000
_cell.angle_alpha   90.00
_cell.angle_beta   90.00
_cell.angle_gamma   90.00
#
_symmetry.space_group_name_H-M   'P 1'
#
loop_
_entity.id
_entity.type
_entity.pdbx_description
1 polymer ?
#
loop_
_entity_poly.entity_id
_entity_poly.type
_entity_poly.pdbx_seq_one_letter_code
_entity_poly.pdbx_strand_id
1 'polypeptide(L)'
;MRLREFLESLNEGMILIEYQPSDHPERAFLEILTFFKEKGVTPVVVDIKDSLQVFVQQLKLQGFKIKVDDLKVIKEGGRATVGELLGKIDEFEDFTHHIGKYWEVYKKISSEERKTLIILGLHKFLNQIKPDITKIEAYFEVIGRRHLQESGRVAFLFLNIGASSKYFRKGLEEIADCVLRVDKYQNVLVR
;
A
#
# COMPACT_ATOMS: atom_id res chain seq x y z
N MET A 1 -10.39 5.37 18.09
CA MET A 1 -9.19 6.21 17.88
C MET A 1 -9.26 6.76 16.47
N ARG A 2 -8.82 8.00 16.24
CA ARG A 2 -8.68 8.56 14.89
C ARG A 2 -7.39 8.06 14.25
N LEU A 3 -7.34 7.96 12.92
CA LEU A 3 -6.13 7.53 12.21
C LEU A 3 -4.92 8.40 12.57
N ARG A 4 -5.12 9.72 12.72
CA ARG A 4 -4.06 10.67 13.11
C ARG A 4 -3.43 10.34 14.47
N GLU A 5 -4.25 10.01 15.47
CA GLU A 5 -3.78 9.64 16.81
C GLU A 5 -2.90 8.37 16.75
N PHE A 6 -3.28 7.39 15.92
CA PHE A 6 -2.45 6.21 15.69
C PHE A 6 -1.11 6.58 15.05
N LEU A 7 -1.12 7.40 13.99
CA LEU A 7 0.08 7.82 13.28
C LEU A 7 1.07 8.56 14.18
N GLU A 8 0.59 9.35 15.14
CA GLU A 8 1.44 10.03 16.13
C GLU A 8 2.20 9.05 17.04
N SER A 9 1.61 7.90 17.34
CA SER A 9 2.24 6.83 18.15
C SER A 9 3.13 5.87 17.35
N LEU A 10 3.11 5.97 16.02
CA LEU A 10 3.77 5.01 15.13
C LEU A 10 5.26 5.36 14.93
N ASN A 11 6.12 4.37 15.18
CA ASN A 11 7.57 4.48 14.96
C ASN A 11 8.02 3.71 13.71
N GLU A 12 7.70 2.42 13.66
CA GLU A 12 7.99 1.49 12.56
C GLU A 12 6.92 0.39 12.54
N GLY A 13 6.86 -0.39 11.47
CA GLY A 13 5.95 -1.52 11.36
C GLY A 13 5.27 -1.67 9.99
N MET A 14 4.65 -2.82 9.79
CA MET A 14 3.77 -3.13 8.68
C MET A 14 2.32 -3.02 9.14
N ILE A 15 1.63 -2.02 8.63
CA ILE A 15 0.29 -1.64 9.04
C ILE A 15 -0.65 -2.10 7.94
N LEU A 16 -1.47 -3.11 8.23
CA LEU A 16 -2.53 -3.56 7.34
C LEU A 16 -3.77 -2.68 7.55
N ILE A 17 -4.18 -1.95 6.51
CA ILE A 17 -5.38 -1.11 6.51
C ILE A 17 -6.50 -1.87 5.79
N GLU A 18 -7.38 -2.47 6.59
CA GLU A 18 -8.59 -3.14 6.12
C GLU A 18 -9.73 -2.14 5.87
N TYR A 19 -10.39 -2.26 4.72
CA TYR A 19 -11.57 -1.47 4.38
C TYR A 19 -12.58 -2.26 3.55
N GLN A 20 -13.87 -1.92 3.66
CA GLN A 20 -14.90 -2.28 2.69
C GLN A 20 -14.91 -1.31 1.52
N PRO A 21 -15.39 -1.71 0.33
CA PRO A 21 -15.48 -0.82 -0.83
C PRO A 21 -16.20 0.52 -0.55
N SER A 22 -17.11 0.55 0.43
CA SER A 22 -17.89 1.72 0.82
C SER A 22 -17.24 2.62 1.89
N ASP A 23 -16.07 2.26 2.41
CA ASP A 23 -15.48 2.90 3.61
C ASP A 23 -14.62 4.13 3.30
N HIS A 24 -14.59 4.60 2.05
CA HIS A 24 -13.78 5.76 1.64
C HIS A 24 -12.29 5.65 2.02
N PRO A 25 -11.60 4.56 1.67
CA PRO A 25 -10.18 4.35 2.03
C PRO A 25 -9.25 5.43 1.47
N GLU A 26 -9.65 6.13 0.41
CA GLU A 26 -8.92 7.25 -0.16
C GLU A 26 -8.72 8.40 0.84
N ARG A 27 -9.62 8.57 1.81
CA ARG A 27 -9.48 9.58 2.87
C ARG A 27 -8.39 9.20 3.87
N ALA A 28 -8.29 7.92 4.23
CA ALA A 28 -7.21 7.41 5.07
C ALA A 28 -5.86 7.58 4.38
N PHE A 29 -5.82 7.31 3.07
CA PHE A 29 -4.66 7.60 2.23
C PHE A 29 -4.27 9.08 2.26
N LEU A 30 -5.22 10.01 2.11
CA LEU A 30 -4.97 11.44 2.20
C LEU A 30 -4.43 11.85 3.58
N GLU A 31 -4.98 11.31 4.67
CA GLU A 31 -4.53 11.61 6.03
C GLU A 31 -3.08 11.15 6.25
N ILE A 32 -2.73 9.93 5.79
CA ILE A 32 -1.36 9.41 5.86
C ILE A 32 -0.40 10.31 5.07
N LEU A 33 -0.74 10.67 3.83
CA LEU A 33 0.08 11.57 3.04
C LEU A 33 0.28 12.92 3.72
N THR A 34 -0.78 13.47 4.30
CA THR A 34 -0.75 14.77 4.99
C THR A 34 0.15 14.70 6.22
N PHE A 35 0.00 13.66 7.04
CA PHE A 35 0.81 13.42 8.23
C PHE A 35 2.31 13.35 7.91
N PHE A 36 2.72 12.56 6.92
CA PHE A 36 4.14 12.46 6.56
C PHE A 36 4.66 13.74 5.92
N LYS A 37 3.84 14.44 5.12
CA LYS A 37 4.20 15.74 4.54
C LYS A 37 4.46 16.79 5.61
N GLU A 38 3.67 16.83 6.67
CA GLU A 38 3.89 17.70 7.84
C GLU A 38 5.23 17.40 8.54
N LYS A 39 5.73 16.17 8.44
CA LYS A 39 7.05 15.74 8.93
C LYS A 39 8.18 15.89 7.91
N GLY A 40 7.91 16.48 6.73
CA GLY A 40 8.90 16.61 5.66
C GLY A 40 9.28 15.29 4.97
N VAL A 41 8.49 14.23 5.16
CA VAL A 41 8.69 12.92 4.56
C VAL A 41 7.73 12.76 3.38
N THR A 42 8.24 12.25 2.26
CA THR A 42 7.41 11.91 1.08
C THR A 42 7.34 10.40 0.94
N PRO A 43 6.19 9.76 1.27
CA PRO A 43 6.02 8.33 1.11
C PRO A 43 6.16 7.90 -0.35
N VAL A 44 6.75 6.73 -0.57
CA VAL A 44 6.74 6.05 -1.88
C VAL A 44 5.46 5.22 -1.98
N VAL A 45 4.70 5.45 -3.04
CA VAL A 45 3.44 4.73 -3.31
C VAL A 45 3.73 3.58 -4.27
N VAL A 46 3.30 2.37 -3.92
CA VAL A 46 3.24 1.23 -4.84
C VAL A 46 1.82 1.15 -5.38
N ASP A 47 1.65 1.52 -6.66
CA ASP A 47 0.35 1.56 -7.34
C ASP A 47 0.11 0.29 -8.17
N ILE A 48 -0.68 -0.63 -7.62
CA ILE A 48 -1.06 -1.87 -8.30
C ILE A 48 -2.36 -1.65 -9.09
N LYS A 49 -2.31 -1.84 -10.42
CA LYS A 49 -3.46 -1.78 -11.35
C LYS A 49 -4.32 -0.51 -11.18
N ASP A 50 -3.67 0.64 -11.31
CA ASP A 50 -4.29 1.98 -11.34
C ASP A 50 -5.13 2.30 -10.09
N SER A 51 -4.80 1.70 -8.95
CA SER A 51 -5.52 1.92 -7.70
C SER A 51 -5.33 3.34 -7.16
N LEU A 52 -4.14 3.92 -7.35
CA LEU A 52 -3.85 5.31 -7.00
C LEU A 52 -4.73 6.28 -7.80
N GLN A 53 -4.92 6.05 -9.11
CA GLN A 53 -5.79 6.88 -9.93
C GLN A 53 -7.23 6.86 -9.42
N VAL A 54 -7.74 5.69 -9.00
CA VAL A 54 -9.08 5.59 -8.39
C VAL A 54 -9.17 6.45 -7.13
N PHE A 55 -8.19 6.36 -6.22
CA PHE A 55 -8.18 7.14 -4.98
C PHE A 55 -8.14 8.64 -5.26
N VAL A 56 -7.27 9.08 -6.17
CA VAL A 56 -7.16 10.49 -6.56
C VAL A 56 -8.47 11.02 -7.15
N GLN A 57 -9.14 10.26 -8.01
CA GLN A 57 -10.41 10.68 -8.60
C GLN A 57 -11.52 10.76 -7.55
N GLN A 58 -11.60 9.79 -6.63
CA GLN A 58 -12.56 9.83 -5.53
C GLN A 58 -12.34 11.04 -4.62
N LEU A 59 -11.09 11.36 -4.29
CA LEU A 59 -10.75 12.54 -3.48
C LEU A 59 -11.09 13.84 -4.20
N LYS A 60 -10.82 13.93 -5.51
CA LYS A 60 -11.22 15.09 -6.34
C LYS A 60 -12.72 15.29 -6.38
N LEU A 61 -13.50 14.22 -6.54
CA LEU A 61 -14.98 14.27 -6.53
C LEU A 61 -15.53 14.76 -5.18
N GLN A 62 -14.81 14.52 -4.10
CA GLN A 62 -15.14 15.00 -2.75
C GLN A 62 -14.65 16.42 -2.47
N GLY A 63 -14.01 17.09 -3.45
CA GLY A 63 -13.52 18.46 -3.33
C GLY A 63 -12.12 18.58 -2.71
N PHE A 64 -11.43 17.48 -2.43
CA PHE A 64 -10.05 17.53 -1.93
C PHE A 64 -9.06 17.85 -3.06
N LYS A 65 -8.07 18.69 -2.73
CA LYS A 65 -6.95 19.01 -3.62
C LYS A 65 -5.75 18.16 -3.25
N ILE A 66 -5.25 17.38 -4.20
CA ILE A 66 -4.03 16.58 -4.06
C ILE A 66 -3.04 17.00 -5.12
N LYS A 67 -1.84 17.35 -4.68
CA LYS A 67 -0.69 17.56 -5.57
C LYS A 67 -0.11 16.21 -5.93
N VAL A 68 -0.69 15.59 -6.95
CA VAL A 68 -0.28 14.26 -7.40
C VAL A 68 1.15 14.23 -7.91
N ASP A 69 1.64 15.34 -8.48
CA ASP A 69 2.99 15.44 -9.05
C ASP A 69 4.10 15.32 -7.99
N ASP A 70 3.78 15.59 -6.72
CA ASP A 70 4.71 15.43 -5.59
C ASP A 70 4.84 13.95 -5.14
N LEU A 71 3.98 13.05 -5.63
CA LEU A 71 3.96 11.65 -5.22
C LEU A 71 5.03 10.86 -5.97
N LYS A 72 5.86 10.12 -5.24
CA LYS A 72 6.80 9.16 -5.80
C LYS A 72 6.14 7.80 -5.94
N VAL A 73 6.15 7.23 -7.14
CA VAL A 73 5.33 6.05 -7.45
C VAL A 73 6.15 4.93 -8.11
N ILE A 74 6.06 3.74 -7.55
CA ILE A 74 6.38 2.48 -8.23
C ILE A 74 5.08 1.96 -8.82
N LYS A 75 5.03 1.80 -10.14
CA LYS A 75 3.82 1.34 -10.82
C LYS A 75 3.88 -0.15 -11.11
N GLU A 76 2.87 -0.86 -10.65
CA GLU A 76 2.67 -2.28 -10.91
C GLU A 76 1.46 -2.46 -11.85
N GLY A 77 1.77 -2.51 -13.15
CA GLY A 77 0.81 -2.65 -14.23
C GLY A 77 -0.16 -1.48 -14.33
N GLY A 78 -1.28 -1.69 -15.03
CA GLY A 78 -2.24 -0.62 -15.28
C GLY A 78 -1.77 0.35 -16.37
N ARG A 79 -2.59 1.36 -16.66
CA ARG A 79 -2.41 2.32 -17.77
C ARG A 79 -2.33 3.77 -17.33
N ALA A 80 -2.84 4.12 -16.15
CA ALA A 80 -2.93 5.50 -15.68
C ALA A 80 -1.64 5.92 -14.97
N THR A 81 -0.98 6.96 -15.46
CA THR A 81 0.20 7.52 -14.78
C THR A 81 -0.24 8.63 -13.82
N VAL A 82 0.17 8.52 -12.56
CA VAL A 82 -0.12 9.50 -11.49
C VAL A 82 1.17 9.67 -10.69
N GLY A 83 1.63 10.91 -10.53
CA GLY A 83 2.87 11.25 -9.83
C GLY A 83 4.16 10.98 -10.60
N GLU A 84 5.28 11.19 -9.93
CA GLU A 84 6.63 10.91 -10.41
C GLU A 84 6.86 9.39 -10.42
N LEU A 85 7.04 8.84 -11.62
CA LEU A 85 7.25 7.42 -11.81
C LEU A 85 8.72 7.04 -11.52
N LEU A 86 8.97 6.36 -10.41
CA LEU A 86 10.28 5.81 -10.05
C LEU A 86 10.62 4.52 -10.83
N GLY A 87 9.58 3.82 -11.30
CA GLY A 87 9.70 2.64 -12.15
C GLY A 87 8.36 2.01 -12.45
N LYS A 88 8.33 1.19 -13.51
CA LYS A 88 7.13 0.47 -13.94
C LYS A 88 7.46 -1.02 -14.11
N ILE A 89 6.56 -1.86 -13.64
CA ILE A 89 6.65 -3.31 -13.71
C ILE A 89 5.37 -3.78 -14.39
N ASP A 90 5.48 -4.41 -15.55
CA ASP A 90 4.33 -4.86 -16.35
C ASP A 90 4.19 -6.39 -16.34
N GLU A 91 5.19 -7.10 -15.81
CA GLU A 91 5.26 -8.55 -15.71
C GLU A 91 4.50 -9.06 -14.48
N PHE A 92 3.31 -9.65 -14.67
CA PHE A 92 2.48 -10.21 -13.58
C PHE A 92 2.25 -11.72 -13.67
N GLU A 93 2.56 -12.33 -14.82
CA GLU A 93 2.26 -13.75 -15.07
C GLU A 93 3.26 -14.69 -14.37
N ASP A 94 4.52 -14.27 -14.32
CA ASP A 94 5.60 -14.94 -13.59
C ASP A 94 5.89 -14.18 -12.29
N PHE A 95 5.50 -14.79 -11.17
CA PHE A 95 5.66 -14.21 -9.85
C PHE A 95 7.15 -13.99 -9.48
N THR A 96 8.02 -14.93 -9.81
CA THR A 96 9.45 -14.83 -9.48
C THR A 96 10.09 -13.70 -10.27
N HIS A 97 9.75 -13.60 -11.56
CA HIS A 97 10.23 -12.51 -12.40
C HIS A 97 9.67 -11.15 -11.95
N HIS A 98 8.38 -11.08 -11.60
CA HIS A 98 7.73 -9.88 -11.05
C HIS A 98 8.48 -9.37 -9.82
N ILE A 99 8.71 -10.25 -8.84
CA ILE A 99 9.46 -9.93 -7.62
C ILE A 99 10.86 -9.44 -7.98
N GLY A 100 11.57 -10.11 -8.89
CA GLY A 100 12.89 -9.67 -9.37
C GLY A 100 12.89 -8.24 -9.92
N LYS A 101 11.94 -7.91 -10.80
CA LYS A 101 11.78 -6.56 -11.38
C LYS A 101 11.44 -5.51 -10.33
N TYR A 102 10.55 -5.84 -9.39
CA TYR A 102 10.28 -5.00 -8.25
C TYR A 102 11.56 -4.66 -7.48
N TRP A 103 12.45 -5.63 -7.24
CA TRP A 103 13.73 -5.37 -6.57
C TRP A 103 14.67 -4.47 -7.36
N GLU A 104 14.72 -4.63 -8.68
CA GLU A 104 15.55 -3.77 -9.54
C GLU A 104 15.12 -2.30 -9.44
N VAL A 105 13.81 -2.03 -9.34
CA VAL A 105 13.28 -0.69 -9.12
C VAL A 105 13.52 -0.24 -7.68
N TYR A 106 13.09 -1.03 -6.70
CA TYR A 106 13.15 -0.69 -5.28
C TYR A 106 14.58 -0.36 -4.81
N LYS A 107 15.59 -1.11 -5.26
CA LYS A 107 16.99 -0.88 -4.87
C LYS A 107 17.57 0.44 -5.38
N LYS A 108 17.01 1.04 -6.44
CA LYS A 108 17.45 2.33 -6.99
C LYS A 108 16.94 3.52 -6.17
N ILE A 109 15.90 3.31 -5.36
CA ILE A 109 15.33 4.31 -4.47
C ILE A 109 16.29 4.48 -3.28
N SER A 110 16.48 5.70 -2.78
CA SER A 110 17.35 5.91 -1.61
C SER A 110 16.79 5.18 -0.37
N SER A 111 17.66 4.83 0.58
CA SER A 111 17.23 4.16 1.82
C SER A 111 16.26 5.01 2.63
N GLU A 112 16.43 6.34 2.63
CA GLU A 112 15.55 7.27 3.33
C GLU A 112 14.15 7.31 2.72
N GLU A 113 14.03 7.38 1.39
CA GLU A 113 12.74 7.35 0.69
C GLU A 113 12.00 6.01 0.88
N ARG A 114 12.74 4.92 1.04
CA ARG A 114 12.18 3.58 1.27
C ARG A 114 11.60 3.37 2.68
N LYS A 115 11.86 4.27 3.63
CA LYS A 115 11.36 4.16 5.01
C LYS A 115 9.85 4.29 5.13
N THR A 116 9.17 4.90 4.16
CA THR A 116 7.71 5.06 4.24
C THR A 116 7.08 4.63 2.92
N LEU A 117 6.35 3.52 2.96
CA LEU A 117 5.69 2.95 1.81
C LEU A 117 4.17 2.93 1.99
N ILE A 118 3.45 3.18 0.91
CA ILE A 118 2.00 2.99 0.85
C ILE A 118 1.70 2.08 -0.33
N ILE A 119 1.11 0.91 -0.07
CA ILE A 119 0.83 -0.10 -1.10
C ILE A 119 -0.67 -0.12 -1.34
N LEU A 120 -1.08 0.19 -2.58
CA LEU A 120 -2.47 0.26 -3.00
C LEU A 120 -2.77 -0.87 -4.00
N GLY A 121 -3.94 -1.49 -3.87
CA GLY A 121 -4.42 -2.47 -4.85
C GLY A 121 -3.95 -3.91 -4.64
N LEU A 122 -3.46 -4.26 -3.44
CA LEU A 122 -2.99 -5.61 -3.09
C LEU A 122 -3.94 -6.74 -3.51
N HIS A 123 -5.25 -6.57 -3.28
CA HIS A 123 -6.27 -7.53 -3.66
C HIS A 123 -6.33 -7.81 -5.17
N LYS A 124 -5.95 -6.84 -6.02
CA LYS A 124 -5.94 -6.99 -7.48
C LYS A 124 -4.74 -7.80 -7.97
N PHE A 125 -3.63 -7.77 -7.24
CA PHE A 125 -2.43 -8.56 -7.54
C PHE A 125 -2.78 -10.05 -7.55
N LEU A 126 -3.50 -10.52 -6.54
CA LEU A 126 -3.91 -11.92 -6.43
C LEU A 126 -4.78 -12.43 -7.57
N ASN A 127 -5.69 -11.58 -8.07
CA ASN A 127 -6.60 -11.97 -9.16
C ASN A 127 -5.82 -12.38 -10.42
N GLN A 128 -4.58 -11.92 -10.57
CA GLN A 128 -3.73 -12.24 -11.72
C GLN A 128 -2.98 -13.55 -11.57
N ILE A 129 -2.71 -13.97 -10.33
CA ILE A 129 -1.81 -15.08 -10.06
C ILE A 129 -2.50 -16.44 -10.32
N LYS A 130 -3.83 -16.46 -10.58
CA LYS A 130 -4.75 -17.63 -10.53
C LYS A 130 -4.54 -18.34 -9.19
N PRO A 131 -5.45 -18.24 -8.20
CA PRO A 131 -5.18 -18.48 -6.78
C PRO A 131 -4.39 -19.77 -6.53
N ASP A 132 -3.07 -19.61 -6.57
CA ASP A 132 -2.08 -20.65 -6.41
C ASP A 132 -1.49 -20.36 -5.04
N ILE A 133 -1.89 -21.18 -4.08
CA ILE A 133 -1.52 -21.02 -2.68
C ILE A 133 0.01 -20.92 -2.55
N THR A 134 0.78 -21.67 -3.34
CA THR A 134 2.24 -21.63 -3.31
C THR A 134 2.78 -20.24 -3.68
N LYS A 135 2.18 -19.57 -4.67
CA LYS A 135 2.59 -18.21 -5.04
C LYS A 135 2.14 -17.16 -4.02
N ILE A 136 1.01 -17.38 -3.35
CA ILE A 136 0.55 -16.54 -2.24
C ILE A 136 1.51 -16.66 -1.05
N GLU A 137 1.93 -17.88 -0.70
CA GLU A 137 2.90 -18.11 0.37
C GLU A 137 4.26 -17.48 0.05
N ALA A 138 4.74 -17.64 -1.18
CA ALA A 138 5.97 -16.99 -1.63
C ALA A 138 5.89 -15.46 -1.52
N TYR A 139 4.71 -14.88 -1.74
CA TYR A 139 4.47 -13.45 -1.55
C TYR A 139 4.54 -13.02 -0.09
N PHE A 140 3.94 -13.79 0.83
CA PHE A 140 4.05 -13.53 2.26
C PHE A 140 5.48 -13.65 2.76
N GLU A 141 6.23 -14.65 2.31
CA GLU A 141 7.65 -14.78 2.65
C GLU A 141 8.46 -13.57 2.18
N VAL A 142 8.22 -13.10 0.95
CA VAL A 142 8.90 -11.94 0.34
C VAL A 142 8.58 -10.64 1.07
N ILE A 143 7.33 -10.40 1.46
CA ILE A 143 6.93 -9.18 2.16
C ILE A 143 7.33 -9.24 3.63
N GLY A 144 6.97 -10.32 4.31
CA GLY A 144 7.20 -10.50 5.75
C GLY A 144 8.67 -10.44 6.11
N ARG A 145 9.54 -11.23 5.44
CA ARG A 145 10.98 -11.23 5.74
C ARG A 145 11.64 -9.87 5.54
N ARG A 146 11.18 -9.11 4.55
CA ARG A 146 11.83 -7.85 4.20
C ARG A 146 11.42 -6.69 5.09
N HIS A 147 10.20 -6.72 5.59
CA HIS A 147 9.80 -5.77 6.60
C HIS A 147 10.70 -5.89 7.84
N LEU A 148 11.05 -7.11 8.24
CA LEU A 148 11.92 -7.40 9.38
C LEU A 148 13.41 -7.01 9.18
N GLN A 149 13.84 -6.66 7.96
CA GLN A 149 15.26 -6.41 7.64
C GLN A 149 15.67 -4.93 7.63
N GLU A 150 14.73 -3.99 7.53
CA GLU A 150 15.00 -2.56 7.41
C GLU A 150 14.40 -1.83 8.61
N SER A 151 15.22 -1.46 9.60
CA SER A 151 14.77 -0.71 10.78
C SER A 151 14.31 0.71 10.42
N GLY A 152 13.36 1.23 11.20
CA GLY A 152 12.75 2.54 11.00
C GLY A 152 11.80 2.61 9.80
N ARG A 153 11.35 1.46 9.28
CA ARG A 153 10.45 1.38 8.13
C ARG A 153 9.00 1.29 8.58
N VAL A 154 8.15 2.08 7.93
CA VAL A 154 6.70 2.02 8.02
C VAL A 154 6.13 1.66 6.65
N ALA A 155 5.28 0.63 6.60
CA ALA A 155 4.57 0.25 5.37
C ALA A 155 3.07 0.17 5.63
N PHE A 156 2.27 0.90 4.84
CA PHE A 156 0.81 0.86 4.88
C PHE A 156 0.28 -0.01 3.74
N LEU A 157 -0.37 -1.11 4.08
CA LEU A 157 -0.91 -2.08 3.14
C LEU A 157 -2.43 -1.91 3.05
N PHE A 158 -2.94 -1.34 1.95
CA PHE A 158 -4.38 -1.15 1.78
C PHE A 158 -5.05 -2.41 1.22
N LEU A 159 -5.93 -3.01 2.02
CA LEU A 159 -6.65 -4.24 1.67
C LEU A 159 -8.17 -4.04 1.66
N ASN A 160 -8.75 -4.21 0.47
CA ASN A 160 -10.20 -4.31 0.31
C ASN A 160 -10.66 -5.70 0.76
N ILE A 161 -11.20 -5.81 1.98
CA ILE A 161 -11.59 -7.11 2.53
C ILE A 161 -12.85 -7.68 1.87
N GLY A 162 -13.66 -6.85 1.21
CA GLY A 162 -14.82 -7.29 0.43
C GLY A 162 -14.45 -7.89 -0.93
N ALA A 163 -13.26 -7.56 -1.44
CA ALA A 163 -12.74 -8.06 -2.72
C ALA A 163 -11.57 -9.05 -2.56
N SER A 164 -11.25 -9.49 -1.34
CA SER A 164 -10.12 -10.38 -1.02
C SER A 164 -10.59 -11.73 -0.52
N SER A 165 -9.84 -12.80 -0.83
CA SER A 165 -10.11 -14.12 -0.27
C SER A 165 -9.82 -14.13 1.24
N LYS A 166 -10.55 -14.97 1.99
CA LYS A 166 -10.32 -15.15 3.43
C LYS A 166 -8.89 -15.59 3.73
N TYR A 167 -8.35 -16.50 2.94
CA TYR A 167 -6.98 -17.00 3.10
C TYR A 167 -5.96 -15.87 3.00
N PHE A 168 -6.04 -15.07 1.93
CA PHE A 168 -5.10 -13.98 1.72
C PHE A 168 -5.16 -12.92 2.82
N ARG A 169 -6.39 -12.55 3.20
CA ARG A 169 -6.61 -11.64 4.30
C ARG A 169 -5.96 -12.17 5.59
N LYS A 170 -6.18 -13.44 5.93
CA LYS A 170 -5.63 -14.02 7.16
C LYS A 170 -4.10 -14.10 7.15
N GLY A 171 -3.48 -14.44 6.02
CA GLY A 171 -2.03 -14.39 5.91
C GLY A 171 -1.47 -12.97 6.05
N LEU A 172 -2.14 -11.96 5.50
CA LEU A 172 -1.74 -10.55 5.72
C LEU A 172 -1.94 -10.10 7.17
N GLU A 173 -3.05 -10.50 7.82
CA GLU A 173 -3.28 -10.22 9.24
C GLU A 173 -2.20 -10.86 10.13
N GLU A 174 -1.66 -12.03 9.73
CA GLU A 174 -0.62 -12.75 10.48
C GLU A 174 0.77 -12.10 10.37
N ILE A 175 1.14 -11.59 9.19
CA ILE A 175 2.46 -10.99 8.98
C ILE A 175 2.54 -9.51 9.35
N ALA A 176 1.40 -8.82 9.47
CA ALA A 176 1.37 -7.39 9.80
C ALA A 176 1.61 -7.17 11.30
N ASP A 177 2.39 -6.15 11.65
CA ASP A 177 2.63 -5.77 13.06
C ASP A 177 1.40 -5.10 13.67
N CYS A 178 0.54 -4.52 12.85
CA CYS A 178 -0.72 -3.91 13.28
C CYS A 178 -1.79 -4.03 12.20
N VAL A 179 -3.01 -4.39 12.61
CA VAL A 179 -4.18 -4.40 11.74
C VAL A 179 -5.13 -3.28 12.15
N LEU A 180 -5.37 -2.36 11.21
CA LEU A 180 -6.30 -1.27 11.35
C LEU A 180 -7.51 -1.49 10.46
N ARG A 181 -8.71 -1.42 11.03
CA ARG A 181 -9.93 -1.35 10.24
C ARG A 181 -10.43 0.08 10.16
N VAL A 182 -10.54 0.61 8.96
CA VAL A 182 -11.08 1.95 8.69
C VAL A 182 -12.56 1.82 8.30
N ASP A 183 -13.40 2.65 8.90
CA ASP A 183 -14.81 2.78 8.51
C ASP A 183 -15.06 4.03 7.64
N LYS A 184 -16.28 4.13 7.08
CA LYS A 184 -16.72 5.28 6.28
C LYS A 184 -16.63 6.66 6.99
N TYR A 185 -16.52 6.68 8.32
CA TYR A 185 -16.37 7.89 9.13
C TYR A 185 -14.91 8.17 9.50
N GLN A 186 -13.96 7.40 8.96
CA GLN A 186 -12.53 7.49 9.25
C GLN A 186 -12.17 7.16 10.71
N ASN A 187 -13.04 6.43 11.41
CA ASN A 187 -12.66 5.82 12.67
C ASN A 187 -11.76 4.62 12.38
N VAL A 188 -10.80 4.43 13.27
CA VAL A 188 -9.90 3.29 13.22
C VAL A 188 -10.13 2.39 14.43
N LEU A 189 -10.32 1.12 14.14
CA LEU A 189 -10.34 0.04 15.13
C LEU A 189 -9.06 -0.78 14.96
N VAL A 190 -8.22 -0.77 15.99
CA VAL A 190 -7.03 -1.62 16.09
C VAL A 190 -7.50 -3.04 16.44
N ARG A 191 -7.03 -4.04 15.71
CA ARG A 191 -7.38 -5.45 15.89
C ARG A 191 -6.19 -6.27 16.36
#